data_AF-X1QZX4-F1
#
_entry.id   AF-X1QZX4-F1
#
_cell.length_a   1.000
_cell.length_b   1.000
_cell.length_c   1.000
_cell.angle_alpha   90.00
_cell.angle_beta   90.00
_cell.angle_gamma   90.00
#
_symmetry.space_group_name_H-M   'P 1'
#
loop_
_entity.id
_entity.type
_entity.pdbx_description
1 polymer ?
#
loop_
_entity_poly.entity_id
_entity_poly.type
_entity_poly.pdbx_seq_one_letter_code
_entity_poly.pdbx_strand_id
1 'polypeptide(L)'
;NEFIALYNPTNQSVNLSGWYITNQPLKQRGKQTKIIFPENTMISPEDWLYVTQNASAYLWETGKKPDFEYKTDSDDNVPEMDTDKTVTLSNAGGMVALKDWYNHTIDMIVYGESDYNCTGWNGSPVPSSGSGVILKRNVDHKNQPIDTNTSDDWLHPRRYGIGQSDFPYVDIPFYGEITTFVSPDCSFQTIVNELRKANESIYFNIYEFTNPFLCDELVDALKRNVSVHVFVE
;
A
#
# COMPACT_ATOMS: atom_id res chain seq x y z
N ASN A 1 -4.67 8.31 13.08
CA ASN A 1 -3.61 9.12 12.45
C ASN A 1 -3.85 9.10 10.93
N GLU A 2 -3.41 10.11 10.18
CA GLU A 2 -3.53 10.14 8.71
C GLU A 2 -2.14 10.37 8.12
N PHE A 3 -1.84 9.76 6.97
CA PHE A 3 -0.59 9.96 6.26
C PHE A 3 -0.77 9.95 4.75
N ILE A 4 0.20 10.52 4.04
CA ILE A 4 0.29 10.56 2.58
C ILE A 4 1.72 10.14 2.22
N ALA A 5 1.84 9.29 1.20
CA ALA A 5 3.11 8.88 0.63
C ALA A 5 3.20 9.38 -0.81
N LEU A 6 4.27 10.09 -1.14
CA LEU A 6 4.59 10.53 -2.49
C LEU A 6 5.74 9.68 -3.03
N TYR A 7 5.68 9.31 -4.30
CA TYR A 7 6.74 8.61 -4.99
C TYR A 7 7.24 9.46 -6.15
N ASN A 8 8.55 9.51 -6.35
CA ASN A 8 9.15 10.11 -7.53
C ASN A 8 9.43 9.02 -8.57
N PRO A 9 8.61 8.85 -9.62
CA PRO A 9 8.85 7.84 -10.65
C PRO A 9 9.92 8.23 -11.67
N THR A 10 10.54 9.41 -11.51
CA THR A 10 11.53 9.90 -12.47
C THR A 10 12.94 9.48 -12.09
N ASN A 11 13.86 9.55 -13.06
CA ASN A 11 15.28 9.29 -12.85
C ASN A 11 16.06 10.53 -12.36
N GLN A 12 15.36 11.58 -11.90
CA GLN A 12 15.95 12.83 -11.43
C GLN A 12 15.35 13.23 -10.09
N SER A 13 16.15 13.92 -9.26
CA SER A 13 15.61 14.50 -8.03
C SER A 13 14.59 15.59 -8.35
N VAL A 14 13.46 15.60 -7.65
CA VAL A 14 12.42 16.62 -7.80
C VAL A 14 12.47 17.56 -6.60
N ASN A 15 12.50 18.86 -6.87
CA ASN A 15 12.42 19.90 -5.85
C ASN A 15 10.95 20.21 -5.53
N LEU A 16 10.55 19.93 -4.29
CA LEU A 16 9.19 20.15 -3.78
C LEU A 16 9.06 21.45 -2.98
N SER A 17 10.09 22.29 -2.93
CA SER A 17 10.04 23.56 -2.17
C SER A 17 8.82 24.39 -2.57
N GLY A 18 7.97 24.71 -1.60
CA GLY A 18 6.73 25.47 -1.80
C GLY A 18 5.62 24.73 -2.56
N TRP A 19 5.83 23.47 -2.96
CA TRP A 19 4.74 22.58 -3.36
C TRP A 19 3.86 22.29 -2.16
N TYR A 20 2.63 21.87 -2.40
CA TYR A 20 1.70 21.64 -1.31
C TYR A 20 0.65 20.59 -1.65
N ILE A 21 0.08 20.02 -0.59
CA ILE A 21 -1.03 19.08 -0.67
C ILE A 21 -2.29 19.78 -0.16
N THR A 22 -3.42 19.57 -0.85
CA THR A 22 -4.72 20.12 -0.48
C THR A 22 -5.84 19.11 -0.65
N ASN A 23 -6.82 19.15 0.26
CA ASN A 23 -8.07 18.40 0.13
C ASN A 23 -9.21 19.21 -0.53
N GLN A 24 -8.91 20.40 -1.05
CA GLN A 24 -9.88 21.30 -1.69
C GLN A 24 -9.36 21.85 -3.04
N PRO A 25 -8.84 21.00 -3.93
CA PRO A 25 -8.06 21.43 -5.10
C PRO A 25 -8.80 22.35 -6.07
N LEU A 26 -10.14 22.32 -6.06
CA LEU A 26 -10.99 23.13 -6.94
C LEU A 26 -11.19 24.57 -6.44
N LYS A 27 -10.85 24.87 -5.19
CA LYS A 27 -10.90 26.25 -4.68
C LYS A 27 -9.76 27.07 -5.26
N GLN A 28 -9.95 28.40 -5.32
CA GLN A 28 -8.86 29.33 -5.63
C GLN A 28 -7.70 29.14 -4.64
N ARG A 29 -6.45 29.28 -5.12
CA ARG A 29 -5.22 29.05 -4.34
C ARG A 29 -5.28 29.62 -2.92
N GLY A 30 -5.70 30.87 -2.74
CA GLY A 30 -5.75 31.52 -1.41
C GLY A 30 -6.89 31.08 -0.49
N LYS A 31 -7.76 30.15 -0.92
CA LYS A 31 -8.89 29.61 -0.15
C LYS A 31 -8.79 28.11 0.13
N GLN A 32 -7.78 27.45 -0.44
CA GLN A 32 -7.50 26.04 -0.23
C GLN A 32 -6.90 25.83 1.17
N THR A 33 -7.35 24.80 1.88
CA THR A 33 -6.61 24.24 3.03
C THR A 33 -5.36 23.55 2.51
N LYS A 34 -4.18 23.79 3.11
CA LYS A 34 -2.91 23.27 2.58
C LYS A 34 -1.92 22.88 3.66
N ILE A 35 -1.15 21.85 3.35
CA ILE A 35 0.14 21.55 3.97
C ILE A 35 1.22 21.76 2.90
N ILE A 36 2.25 22.54 3.21
CA ILE A 36 3.21 23.10 2.26
C ILE A 36 4.61 22.59 2.62
N PHE A 37 5.32 22.08 1.62
CA PHE A 37 6.67 21.59 1.79
C PHE A 37 7.65 22.75 2.07
N PRO A 38 8.47 22.65 3.13
CA PRO A 38 9.48 23.63 3.44
C PRO A 38 10.50 23.82 2.30
N GLU A 39 11.22 24.94 2.34
CA GLU A 39 12.33 25.21 1.43
C GLU A 39 13.40 24.11 1.50
N ASN A 40 14.00 23.81 0.35
CA ASN A 40 14.99 22.74 0.14
C ASN A 40 14.45 21.31 0.31
N THR A 41 13.14 21.10 0.26
CA THR A 41 12.57 19.75 0.21
C THR A 41 12.86 19.10 -1.15
N MET A 42 13.56 17.98 -1.13
CA MET A 42 13.91 17.20 -2.32
C MET A 42 13.44 15.76 -2.15
N ILE A 43 12.92 15.17 -3.22
CA ILE A 43 12.70 13.72 -3.33
C ILE A 43 13.69 13.14 -4.34
N SER A 44 14.40 12.09 -3.94
CA SER A 44 15.38 11.41 -4.79
C SER A 44 14.71 10.67 -5.96
N PRO A 45 15.45 10.34 -7.03
CA PRO A 45 14.92 9.47 -8.09
C PRO A 45 14.43 8.15 -7.52
N GLU A 46 13.27 7.67 -7.98
CA GLU A 46 12.71 6.37 -7.61
C GLU A 46 12.57 6.15 -6.08
N ASP A 47 12.30 7.23 -5.34
CA ASP A 47 12.23 7.22 -3.88
C ASP A 47 10.86 7.71 -3.36
N TRP A 48 10.60 7.39 -2.09
CA TRP A 48 9.38 7.75 -1.38
C TRP A 48 9.60 8.90 -0.40
N LEU A 49 8.55 9.68 -0.19
CA LEU A 49 8.48 10.71 0.85
C LEU A 49 7.15 10.56 1.60
N TYR A 50 7.22 10.50 2.93
CA TYR A 50 6.10 10.24 3.82
C TYR A 50 5.77 11.46 4.69
N VAL A 51 4.50 11.86 4.67
CA VAL A 51 3.95 12.99 5.43
C VAL A 51 2.84 12.49 6.33
N THR A 52 2.84 12.84 7.62
CA THR A 52 1.85 12.37 8.60
C THR A 52 1.28 13.49 9.48
N GLN A 53 0.09 13.32 10.05
CA GLN A 53 -0.43 14.26 11.05
C GLN A 53 0.40 14.26 12.35
N ASN A 54 0.93 13.11 12.73
CA ASN A 54 1.68 12.89 13.97
C ASN A 54 2.75 11.81 13.72
N ALA A 55 4.02 12.17 13.87
CA ALA A 55 5.18 11.32 13.66
C ALA A 55 5.29 10.20 14.69
N SER A 56 5.09 10.50 15.97
CA SER A 56 5.15 9.49 17.04
C SER A 56 4.12 8.37 16.83
N ALA A 57 2.90 8.71 16.44
CA ALA A 57 1.84 7.76 16.12
C ALA A 57 2.17 6.94 14.86
N TYR A 58 2.68 7.60 13.81
CA TYR A 58 3.09 6.91 12.58
C TYR A 58 4.21 5.89 12.83
N LEU A 59 5.21 6.25 13.65
CA LEU A 59 6.28 5.35 14.04
C LEU A 59 5.75 4.14 14.80
N TRP A 60 4.82 4.35 15.73
CA TRP A 60 4.18 3.26 16.47
C TRP A 60 3.38 2.32 15.55
N GLU A 61 2.66 2.89 14.59
CA GLU A 61 1.76 2.18 13.68
C GLU A 61 2.51 1.41 12.57
N THR A 62 3.65 1.93 12.10
CA THR A 62 4.35 1.41 10.91
C THR A 62 5.76 0.88 11.19
N GLY A 63 6.34 1.21 12.34
CA GLY A 63 7.74 0.93 12.66
C GLY A 63 8.74 1.81 11.89
N LYS A 64 8.28 2.81 11.13
CA LYS A 64 9.12 3.73 10.35
C LYS A 64 8.88 5.18 10.76
N LYS A 65 9.92 6.01 10.70
CA LYS A 65 9.76 7.46 10.85
C LYS A 65 9.25 8.06 9.53
N PRO A 66 8.35 9.06 9.57
CA PRO A 66 8.00 9.84 8.39
C PRO A 66 9.12 10.84 8.06
N ASP A 67 9.04 11.45 6.87
CA ASP A 67 9.93 12.55 6.48
C ASP A 67 9.43 13.89 7.03
N PHE A 68 8.11 14.06 7.17
CA PHE A 68 7.50 15.26 7.74
C PHE A 68 6.27 14.97 8.58
N GLU A 69 5.99 15.86 9.52
CA GLU A 69 4.68 15.99 10.17
C GLU A 69 4.04 17.38 9.94
N TYR A 70 2.74 17.53 10.22
CA TYR A 70 2.04 18.79 9.89
C TYR A 70 0.91 19.23 10.83
N LYS A 71 0.55 18.44 11.85
CA LYS A 71 -0.60 18.75 12.72
C LYS A 71 -0.25 18.73 14.20
N THR A 72 0.64 17.85 14.61
CA THR A 72 1.08 17.74 15.99
C THR A 72 2.58 17.53 15.98
N ASP A 73 3.31 18.53 16.45
CA ASP A 73 4.74 18.47 16.73
C ASP A 73 4.97 17.42 17.83
N SER A 74 5.33 16.23 17.39
CA SER A 74 5.30 15.01 18.19
C SER A 74 6.62 14.27 18.21
N ASP A 75 7.57 14.62 17.35
CA ASP A 75 8.97 14.16 17.39
C ASP A 75 9.89 15.29 16.92
N ASP A 76 10.70 15.84 17.83
CA ASP A 76 11.66 16.93 17.56
C ASP A 76 12.65 16.64 16.40
N ASN A 77 12.79 15.39 15.96
CA ASN A 77 13.66 15.00 14.86
C ASN A 77 12.94 14.90 13.51
N VAL A 78 11.63 15.07 13.48
CA VAL A 78 10.83 15.07 12.26
C VAL A 78 10.50 16.52 11.88
N PRO A 79 10.94 17.00 10.70
CA PRO A 79 10.61 18.33 10.25
C PRO A 79 9.10 18.59 10.11
N GLU A 80 8.69 19.81 10.44
CA GLU A 80 7.31 20.29 10.28
C GLU A 80 7.06 20.84 8.87
N MET A 81 5.87 20.57 8.33
CA MET A 81 5.34 21.27 7.16
C MET A 81 4.66 22.58 7.56
N ASP A 82 4.76 23.58 6.69
CA ASP A 82 3.97 24.80 6.83
C ASP A 82 2.49 24.51 6.58
N THR A 83 1.58 25.12 7.35
CA THR A 83 0.14 24.85 7.21
C THR A 83 -0.70 26.11 7.06
N ASP A 84 -1.59 26.10 6.06
CA ASP A 84 -2.72 27.03 5.95
C ASP A 84 -4.00 26.23 6.18
N LYS A 85 -4.38 26.15 7.47
CA LYS A 85 -5.38 25.21 8.02
C LYS A 85 -4.97 23.74 7.89
N THR A 86 -5.53 22.92 8.75
CA THR A 86 -5.19 21.49 8.78
C THR A 86 -5.90 20.71 7.67
N VAL A 87 -5.13 19.98 6.85
CA VAL A 87 -5.66 19.01 5.90
C VAL A 87 -6.12 17.75 6.63
N THR A 88 -7.32 17.30 6.30
CA THR A 88 -7.92 16.06 6.82
C THR A 88 -8.45 15.19 5.68
N LEU A 89 -8.32 13.88 5.84
CA LEU A 89 -8.76 12.86 4.88
C LEU A 89 -10.07 12.24 5.36
N SER A 90 -11.19 12.67 4.78
CA SER A 90 -12.51 12.17 5.17
C SER A 90 -12.67 10.69 4.84
N ASN A 91 -13.16 9.90 5.80
CA ASN A 91 -13.52 8.49 5.59
C ASN A 91 -14.70 8.29 4.62
N ALA A 92 -15.54 9.33 4.41
CA ALA A 92 -16.64 9.27 3.47
C ALA A 92 -16.20 9.47 2.01
N GLY A 93 -15.03 10.08 1.79
CA GLY A 93 -14.55 10.45 0.46
C GLY A 93 -14.12 11.91 0.36
N GLY A 94 -13.45 12.23 -0.74
CA GLY A 94 -12.89 13.54 -1.00
C GLY A 94 -11.99 13.56 -2.23
N MET A 95 -11.28 14.68 -2.39
CA MET A 95 -10.20 14.83 -3.35
C MET A 95 -8.94 15.20 -2.60
N VAL A 96 -7.80 14.68 -3.01
CA VAL A 96 -6.49 15.12 -2.54
C VAL A 96 -5.63 15.38 -3.76
N ALA A 97 -4.96 16.53 -3.79
CA ALA A 97 -4.08 16.88 -4.89
C ALA A 97 -2.73 17.34 -4.39
N LEU A 98 -1.68 16.92 -5.11
CA LEU A 98 -0.37 17.52 -5.06
C LEU A 98 -0.33 18.68 -6.06
N LYS A 99 0.11 19.85 -5.60
CA LYS A 99 0.21 21.06 -6.42
C LYS A 99 1.59 21.66 -6.31
N ASP A 100 2.08 22.22 -7.42
CA ASP A 100 3.27 23.05 -7.40
C ASP A 100 3.00 24.40 -6.74
N TRP A 101 4.05 25.19 -6.55
CA TRP A 101 3.94 26.52 -5.93
C TRP A 101 3.09 27.51 -6.75
N TYR A 102 2.91 27.26 -8.04
CA TYR A 102 2.05 28.05 -8.94
C TYR A 102 0.58 27.61 -8.96
N ASN A 103 0.20 26.61 -8.13
CA ASN A 103 -1.14 26.01 -8.06
C ASN A 103 -1.53 25.15 -9.28
N HIS A 104 -0.56 24.75 -10.12
CA HIS A 104 -0.78 23.68 -11.09
C HIS A 104 -0.95 22.36 -10.35
N THR A 105 -1.93 21.55 -10.76
CA THR A 105 -2.07 20.18 -10.25
C THR A 105 -1.01 19.30 -10.88
N ILE A 106 -0.22 18.65 -10.06
CA ILE A 106 0.79 17.67 -10.49
C ILE A 106 0.18 16.28 -10.50
N ASP A 107 -0.55 15.92 -9.44
CA ASP A 107 -1.22 14.64 -9.29
C ASP A 107 -2.47 14.79 -8.41
N MET A 108 -3.45 13.89 -8.57
CA MET A 108 -4.70 13.91 -7.84
C MET A 108 -5.27 12.50 -7.61
N ILE A 109 -5.91 12.31 -6.47
CA ILE A 109 -6.79 11.18 -6.20
C ILE A 109 -8.19 11.67 -5.80
N VAL A 110 -9.21 11.01 -6.32
CA VAL A 110 -10.62 11.22 -5.96
C VAL A 110 -11.19 9.91 -5.43
N TYR A 111 -11.82 9.92 -4.26
CA TYR A 111 -12.20 8.70 -3.55
C TYR A 111 -13.50 8.83 -2.75
N GLY A 112 -14.10 7.69 -2.42
CA GLY A 112 -15.32 7.57 -1.63
C GLY A 112 -16.59 8.03 -2.36
N GLU A 113 -17.57 8.51 -1.60
CA GLU A 113 -18.89 8.94 -2.09
C GLU A 113 -18.85 10.33 -2.70
N SER A 114 -18.01 10.49 -3.73
CA SER A 114 -17.79 11.77 -4.36
C SER A 114 -18.06 11.76 -5.86
N ASP A 115 -19.08 12.52 -6.28
CA ASP A 115 -19.33 12.77 -7.69
C ASP A 115 -18.65 14.08 -8.11
N TYR A 116 -17.32 14.03 -8.23
CA TYR A 116 -16.52 15.20 -8.61
C TYR A 116 -16.09 15.11 -10.06
N ASN A 117 -16.70 15.93 -10.91
CA ASN A 117 -16.15 16.21 -12.23
C ASN A 117 -15.09 17.31 -12.10
N CYS A 118 -13.82 16.96 -12.32
CA CYS A 118 -12.72 17.90 -12.20
C CYS A 118 -11.62 17.65 -13.23
N THR A 119 -10.88 18.70 -13.57
CA THR A 119 -9.70 18.60 -14.42
C THR A 119 -8.57 17.90 -13.67
N GLY A 120 -8.05 16.80 -14.22
CA GLY A 120 -6.99 15.99 -13.62
C GLY A 120 -7.46 14.65 -13.03
N TRP A 121 -8.76 14.34 -13.10
CA TRP A 121 -9.29 13.01 -12.80
C TRP A 121 -10.33 12.62 -13.84
N ASN A 122 -10.34 11.35 -14.24
CA ASN A 122 -11.26 10.83 -15.24
C ASN A 122 -12.06 9.67 -14.68
N GLY A 123 -13.38 9.76 -14.82
CA GLY A 123 -14.32 8.73 -14.37
C GLY A 123 -14.65 8.81 -12.88
N SER A 124 -15.13 7.69 -12.36
CA SER A 124 -15.64 7.58 -10.99
C SER A 124 -14.52 7.67 -9.93
N PRO A 125 -14.85 8.05 -8.69
CA PRO A 125 -13.91 7.98 -7.58
C PRO A 125 -13.45 6.54 -7.31
N VAL A 126 -12.30 6.40 -6.65
CA VAL A 126 -11.90 5.17 -5.98
C VAL A 126 -12.99 4.79 -4.97
N PRO A 127 -13.56 3.56 -5.02
CA PRO A 127 -14.64 3.16 -4.13
C PRO A 127 -14.31 3.33 -2.65
N SER A 128 -15.34 3.67 -1.86
CA SER A 128 -15.19 3.80 -0.41
C SER A 128 -14.63 2.53 0.20
N SER A 129 -13.53 2.68 0.92
CA SER A 129 -12.79 1.55 1.50
C SER A 129 -12.94 1.46 3.02
N GLY A 130 -13.57 2.44 3.66
CA GLY A 130 -13.75 2.49 5.12
C GLY A 130 -12.51 2.94 5.90
N SER A 131 -12.66 3.03 7.22
CA SER A 131 -11.59 3.50 8.12
C SER A 131 -10.40 2.52 8.19
N GLY A 132 -9.19 3.06 8.30
CA GLY A 132 -7.95 2.30 8.47
C GLY A 132 -7.39 1.68 7.18
N VAL A 133 -7.96 2.02 6.02
CA VAL A 133 -7.46 1.56 4.72
C VAL A 133 -6.44 2.51 4.15
N ILE A 134 -5.39 1.94 3.56
CA ILE A 134 -4.43 2.65 2.73
C ILE A 134 -4.90 2.52 1.28
N LEU A 135 -5.18 3.65 0.63
CA LEU A 135 -5.31 3.68 -0.83
C LEU A 135 -3.89 3.65 -1.40
N LYS A 136 -3.55 2.58 -2.12
CA LYS A 136 -2.23 2.38 -2.72
C LYS A 136 -2.38 2.30 -4.23
N ARG A 137 -1.58 3.09 -4.96
CA ARG A 137 -1.55 3.06 -6.41
C ARG A 137 -0.92 1.74 -6.88
N ASN A 138 -1.55 1.12 -7.86
CA ASN A 138 -1.08 -0.08 -8.52
C ASN A 138 0.25 0.19 -9.23
N VAL A 139 1.09 -0.84 -9.26
CA VAL A 139 2.36 -0.81 -9.99
C VAL A 139 2.38 -1.88 -11.07
N ASP A 140 3.16 -1.64 -12.12
CA ASP A 140 3.40 -2.63 -13.15
C ASP A 140 4.42 -3.70 -12.68
N HIS A 141 4.74 -4.65 -13.58
CA HIS A 141 5.71 -5.71 -13.32
C HIS A 141 7.15 -5.21 -13.11
N LYS A 142 7.43 -3.93 -13.36
CA LYS A 142 8.71 -3.26 -13.09
C LYS A 142 8.65 -2.39 -11.83
N ASN A 143 7.61 -2.55 -11.01
CA ASN A 143 7.33 -1.75 -9.83
C ASN A 143 7.15 -0.25 -10.13
N GLN A 144 6.78 0.13 -11.35
CA GLN A 144 6.48 1.52 -11.69
C GLN A 144 4.99 1.83 -11.50
N PRO A 145 4.61 2.99 -10.95
CA PRO A 145 3.21 3.34 -10.77
C PRO A 145 2.45 3.38 -12.09
N ILE A 146 1.25 2.77 -12.09
CA ILE A 146 0.28 2.90 -13.18
C ILE A 146 -0.55 4.16 -12.90
N ASP A 147 -0.52 5.11 -13.83
CA ASP A 147 -1.23 6.38 -13.72
C ASP A 147 -2.02 6.67 -15.00
N THR A 148 -3.33 6.43 -14.93
CA THR A 148 -4.30 6.76 -15.96
C THR A 148 -5.20 7.92 -15.54
N ASN A 149 -4.94 8.52 -14.36
CA ASN A 149 -5.81 9.47 -13.67
C ASN A 149 -7.23 8.92 -13.48
N THR A 150 -7.35 7.63 -13.16
CA THR A 150 -8.65 6.96 -12.92
C THR A 150 -8.65 6.14 -11.64
N SER A 151 -9.83 5.69 -11.21
CA SER A 151 -9.94 4.83 -10.03
C SER A 151 -9.28 3.47 -10.21
N ASP A 152 -9.15 2.97 -11.45
CA ASP A 152 -8.51 1.69 -11.76
C ASP A 152 -7.03 1.65 -11.32
N ASP A 153 -6.37 2.81 -11.24
CA ASP A 153 -5.01 2.95 -10.73
C ASP A 153 -4.89 2.55 -9.26
N TRP A 154 -6.00 2.43 -8.52
CA TRP A 154 -6.03 2.16 -7.08
C TRP A 154 -6.86 0.92 -6.71
N LEU A 155 -7.52 0.30 -7.70
CA LEU A 155 -8.32 -0.91 -7.50
C LEU A 155 -7.41 -2.14 -7.46
N HIS A 156 -7.30 -2.75 -6.28
CA HIS A 156 -6.49 -3.93 -6.08
C HIS A 156 -7.29 -5.02 -5.33
N PRO A 157 -7.15 -6.32 -5.68
CA PRO A 157 -7.85 -7.40 -4.99
C PRO A 157 -7.49 -7.50 -3.50
N ARG A 158 -6.26 -7.11 -3.16
CA ARG A 158 -5.78 -7.00 -1.79
C ARG A 158 -6.14 -5.62 -1.22
N ARG A 159 -6.77 -5.63 -0.05
CA ARG A 159 -7.01 -4.43 0.77
C ARG A 159 -5.78 -4.14 1.64
N TYR A 160 -5.23 -2.93 1.53
CA TYR A 160 -4.08 -2.49 2.32
C TYR A 160 -4.51 -1.83 3.62
N GLY A 161 -3.82 -2.14 4.70
CA GLY A 161 -4.04 -1.54 6.01
C GLY A 161 -2.72 -1.40 6.76
N ILE A 162 -2.72 -0.52 7.76
CA ILE A 162 -1.58 -0.32 8.66
C ILE A 162 -1.25 -1.65 9.36
N GLY A 163 0.04 -1.94 9.52
CA GLY A 163 0.55 -3.16 10.16
C GLY A 163 0.56 -4.40 9.27
N GLN A 164 0.08 -4.33 8.02
CA GLN A 164 0.21 -5.45 7.08
C GLN A 164 1.62 -5.50 6.47
N SER A 165 2.09 -6.72 6.21
CA SER A 165 3.34 -6.94 5.47
C SER A 165 3.17 -6.59 3.99
N ASP A 166 4.02 -5.73 3.44
CA ASP A 166 3.96 -5.28 2.04
C ASP A 166 5.32 -5.52 1.37
N PHE A 167 5.57 -6.79 1.05
CA PHE A 167 6.80 -7.21 0.39
C PHE A 167 6.72 -6.95 -1.13
N PRO A 168 7.84 -6.56 -1.77
CA PRO A 168 7.89 -6.44 -3.21
C PRO A 168 7.69 -7.80 -3.88
N TYR A 169 7.30 -7.78 -5.16
CA TYR A 169 7.35 -8.99 -5.98
C TYR A 169 8.78 -9.53 -6.05
N VAL A 170 8.91 -10.84 -5.87
CA VAL A 170 10.19 -11.54 -5.98
C VAL A 170 10.06 -12.54 -7.12
N ASP A 171 10.93 -12.41 -8.11
CA ASP A 171 11.09 -13.45 -9.12
C ASP A 171 11.84 -14.63 -8.50
N ILE A 172 11.16 -15.76 -8.40
CA ILE A 172 11.74 -17.01 -7.90
C ILE A 172 12.06 -17.90 -9.10
N PRO A 173 13.34 -18.07 -9.49
CA PRO A 173 13.68 -18.99 -10.56
C PRO A 173 13.35 -20.41 -10.11
N PHE A 174 12.53 -21.11 -10.89
CA PHE A 174 12.04 -22.44 -10.55
C PHE A 174 12.12 -23.37 -11.76
N TYR A 175 12.55 -24.61 -11.50
CA TYR A 175 12.50 -25.72 -12.46
C TYR A 175 11.60 -26.82 -11.90
N GLY A 176 10.44 -27.01 -12.52
CA GLY A 176 9.48 -28.03 -12.11
C GLY A 176 8.08 -27.72 -12.62
N GLU A 177 7.10 -28.45 -12.09
CA GLU A 177 5.69 -28.23 -12.38
C GLU A 177 5.08 -27.31 -11.31
N ILE A 178 4.33 -26.29 -11.74
CA ILE A 178 3.55 -25.43 -10.85
C ILE A 178 2.09 -25.83 -10.97
N THR A 179 1.49 -26.30 -9.88
CA THR A 179 0.07 -26.61 -9.82
C THR A 179 -0.67 -25.54 -9.01
N THR A 180 -1.55 -24.80 -9.68
CA THR A 180 -2.42 -23.81 -9.03
C THR A 180 -3.78 -24.43 -8.69
N PHE A 181 -4.32 -24.11 -7.52
CA PHE A 181 -5.64 -24.57 -7.08
C PHE A 181 -6.40 -23.44 -6.38
N VAL A 182 -7.71 -23.63 -6.20
CA VAL A 182 -8.58 -22.69 -5.47
C VAL A 182 -9.10 -23.38 -4.21
N SER A 183 -9.02 -22.68 -3.07
CA SER A 183 -9.59 -23.13 -1.81
C SER A 183 -10.94 -22.43 -1.57
N PRO A 184 -11.97 -23.12 -1.05
CA PRO A 184 -11.94 -24.51 -0.56
C PRO A 184 -12.20 -25.59 -1.62
N ASP A 185 -12.52 -25.21 -2.86
CA ASP A 185 -13.12 -26.09 -3.85
C ASP A 185 -12.28 -27.35 -4.21
N CYS A 186 -10.98 -27.19 -4.47
CA CYS A 186 -10.12 -28.30 -4.88
C CYS A 186 -8.80 -28.40 -4.09
N SER A 187 -8.66 -27.60 -3.03
CA SER A 187 -7.42 -27.52 -2.24
C SER A 187 -7.03 -28.84 -1.58
N PHE A 188 -7.98 -29.52 -0.95
CA PHE A 188 -7.71 -30.79 -0.26
C PHE A 188 -7.10 -31.84 -1.21
N GLN A 189 -7.78 -32.16 -2.31
CA GLN A 189 -7.31 -33.20 -3.23
C GLN A 189 -5.97 -32.84 -3.87
N THR A 190 -5.77 -31.56 -4.20
CA THR A 190 -4.50 -31.08 -4.79
C THR A 190 -3.34 -31.26 -3.80
N ILE A 191 -3.52 -30.83 -2.55
CA ILE A 191 -2.52 -30.98 -1.49
C ILE A 191 -2.19 -32.46 -1.27
N VAL A 192 -3.21 -33.31 -1.11
CA VAL A 192 -3.02 -34.77 -0.90
C VAL A 192 -2.21 -35.40 -2.03
N ASN A 193 -2.49 -35.04 -3.29
CA ASN A 193 -1.75 -35.56 -4.43
C ASN A 193 -0.26 -35.20 -4.35
N GLU A 194 0.08 -33.97 -3.97
CA GLU A 194 1.46 -33.54 -3.84
C GLU A 194 2.18 -34.16 -2.63
N LEU A 195 1.49 -34.29 -1.48
CA LEU A 195 2.03 -35.00 -0.30
C LEU A 195 2.38 -36.45 -0.63
N ARG A 196 1.54 -37.14 -1.42
CA ARG A 196 1.78 -38.53 -1.84
C ARG A 196 2.92 -38.67 -2.85
N LYS A 197 3.17 -37.66 -3.70
CA LYS A 197 4.28 -37.64 -4.67
C LYS A 197 5.64 -37.31 -4.04
N ALA A 198 5.66 -36.61 -2.91
CA ALA A 198 6.90 -36.23 -2.24
C ALA A 198 7.74 -37.46 -1.86
N ASN A 199 9.06 -37.41 -2.15
CA ASN A 199 9.98 -38.53 -1.91
C ASN A 199 11.13 -38.21 -0.94
N GLU A 200 11.40 -36.93 -0.64
CA GLU A 200 12.54 -36.52 0.19
C GLU A 200 12.10 -35.74 1.43
N SER A 201 11.42 -34.62 1.24
CA SER A 201 10.95 -33.77 2.32
C SER A 201 9.64 -33.05 2.01
N ILE A 202 8.88 -32.73 3.06
CA ILE A 202 7.67 -31.92 3.03
C ILE A 202 7.84 -30.78 4.05
N TYR A 203 7.70 -29.54 3.56
CA TYR A 203 7.55 -28.35 4.39
C TYR A 203 6.10 -27.89 4.31
N PHE A 204 5.36 -28.04 5.40
CA PHE A 204 3.93 -27.78 5.43
C PHE A 204 3.63 -26.60 6.38
N ASN A 205 3.26 -25.47 5.80
CA ASN A 205 2.83 -24.28 6.53
C ASN A 205 1.30 -24.22 6.53
N ILE A 206 0.68 -24.15 7.71
CA ILE A 206 -0.77 -24.09 7.87
C ILE A 206 -1.17 -23.22 9.07
N TYR A 207 -2.24 -22.45 8.92
CA TYR A 207 -2.78 -21.64 10.02
C TYR A 207 -3.39 -22.49 11.15
N GLU A 208 -4.24 -23.46 10.78
CA GLU A 208 -4.87 -24.38 11.74
C GLU A 208 -4.72 -25.82 11.28
N PHE A 209 -4.11 -26.66 12.10
CA PHE A 209 -3.93 -28.09 11.80
C PHE A 209 -5.05 -28.95 12.38
N THR A 210 -6.26 -28.82 11.82
CA THR A 210 -7.49 -29.43 12.36
C THR A 210 -8.07 -30.55 11.48
N ASN A 211 -7.60 -30.72 10.25
CA ASN A 211 -8.11 -31.74 9.34
C ASN A 211 -7.42 -33.10 9.59
N PRO A 212 -8.11 -34.11 10.15
CA PRO A 212 -7.50 -35.40 10.48
C PRO A 212 -7.04 -36.16 9.23
N PHE A 213 -7.71 -35.98 8.09
CA PHE A 213 -7.33 -36.66 6.84
C PHE A 213 -6.00 -36.14 6.30
N LEU A 214 -5.69 -34.85 6.46
CA LEU A 214 -4.35 -34.33 6.13
C LEU A 214 -3.29 -34.86 7.09
N CYS A 215 -3.64 -35.06 8.35
CA CYS A 215 -2.73 -35.67 9.33
C CYS A 215 -2.35 -37.10 8.93
N ASP A 216 -3.33 -37.91 8.52
CA ASP A 216 -3.08 -39.28 8.06
C ASP A 216 -2.12 -39.31 6.86
N GLU A 217 -2.27 -38.40 5.89
CA GLU A 217 -1.36 -38.30 4.73
C GLU A 217 0.08 -37.92 5.12
N LEU A 218 0.25 -37.02 6.10
CA LEU A 218 1.58 -36.67 6.61
C LEU A 218 2.22 -37.83 7.38
N VAL A 219 1.42 -38.57 8.16
CA VAL A 219 1.87 -39.80 8.84
C VAL A 219 2.28 -40.86 7.82
N ASP A 220 1.53 -41.02 6.73
CA ASP A 220 1.89 -41.94 5.65
C ASP A 220 3.14 -41.51 4.90
N ALA A 221 3.39 -40.20 4.74
CA ALA A 221 4.66 -39.70 4.22
C ALA A 221 5.85 -40.07 5.14
N LEU A 222 5.70 -39.92 6.46
CA LEU A 222 6.71 -40.34 7.43
C LEU A 222 7.02 -41.84 7.33
N LYS A 223 5.99 -42.69 7.16
CA LYS A 223 6.18 -44.15 6.95
C LYS A 223 6.95 -44.47 5.66
N ARG A 224 6.93 -43.57 4.66
CA ARG A 224 7.72 -43.66 3.42
C ARG A 224 9.14 -43.11 3.58
N ASN A 225 9.60 -42.79 4.79
CA ASN A 225 10.88 -42.14 5.10
C ASN A 225 11.04 -40.72 4.51
N VAL A 226 9.93 -40.02 4.25
CA VAL A 226 9.95 -38.60 3.87
C VAL A 226 10.10 -37.74 5.13
N SER A 227 11.01 -36.76 5.13
CA SER A 227 11.14 -35.82 6.25
C SER A 227 9.97 -34.83 6.26
N VAL A 228 9.27 -34.68 7.38
CA VAL A 228 8.12 -33.77 7.49
C VAL A 228 8.39 -32.67 8.52
N HIS A 229 8.29 -31.43 8.07
CA HIS A 229 8.38 -30.23 8.90
C HIS A 229 7.06 -29.46 8.82
N VAL A 230 6.36 -29.36 9.96
CA VAL A 230 5.10 -28.61 10.05
C VAL A 230 5.36 -27.30 10.79
N PHE A 231 4.97 -26.19 10.16
CA PHE A 231 4.89 -24.88 10.79
C PHE A 231 3.42 -24.49 10.93
N VAL A 232 3.01 -24.18 12.15
CA VAL A 232 1.65 -23.72 12.46
C VAL A 232 1.74 -22.25 12.86
N GLU A 233 1.03 -21.39 12.12
CA GLU A 233 1.02 -19.93 12.32
C GLU A 233 0.12 -19.46 13.47
#